data_AF-A0A3D1LXT2-F1
#
_entry.id   AF-A0A3D1LXT2-F1
#
_cell.length_a   1.000
_cell.length_b   1.000
_cell.length_c   1.000
_cell.angle_alpha   90.00
_cell.angle_beta   90.00
_cell.angle_gamma   90.00
#
_symmetry.space_group_name_H-M   'P 1'
#
loop_
_entity.id
_entity.type
_entity.pdbx_description
1 polymer ?
#
loop_
_entity_poly.entity_id
_entity_poly.type
_entity_poly.pdbx_seq_one_letter_code
_entity_poly.pdbx_strand_id
1 'polypeptide(L)'
;MKVKIYYCCLLLSVTLLNLSCGQEVETNANLSQESDFPKARIALAVSDLSIGTHRLAFGIIEPGIGSIKNDAVKLETFFIQDEKNPSLKETLTAEFQEWPGGNKGVYTSIATFDRAGKWG
;
A
#
# COMPACT_ATOMS: atom_id res chain seq x y z
N MET A 1 44.15 13.51 -35.50
CA MET A 1 43.31 12.32 -35.76
C MET A 1 43.08 11.52 -34.46
N LYS A 2 42.46 12.12 -33.42
CA LYS A 2 42.16 11.44 -32.14
C LYS A 2 40.70 11.62 -31.68
N VAL A 3 40.00 12.63 -32.20
CA VAL A 3 38.60 12.93 -31.88
C VAL A 3 37.63 11.86 -32.42
N LYS A 4 37.89 11.31 -33.61
CA LYS A 4 37.01 10.31 -34.26
C LYS A 4 36.95 8.96 -33.52
N ILE A 5 37.99 8.62 -32.76
CA ILE A 5 38.07 7.38 -31.96
C ILE A 5 37.23 7.48 -30.69
N TYR A 6 37.16 8.67 -30.07
CA TYR A 6 36.36 8.91 -28.87
C TYR A 6 34.86 8.79 -29.16
N TYR A 7 34.40 9.32 -30.29
CA TYR A 7 32.99 9.20 -30.71
C TYR A 7 32.59 7.76 -31.04
N CYS A 8 33.53 6.95 -31.55
CA CYS A 8 33.26 5.54 -31.84
C CYS A 8 33.07 4.72 -30.54
N CYS A 9 33.90 4.97 -29.53
CA CYS A 9 33.77 4.34 -28.21
C CYS A 9 32.54 4.82 -27.44
N LEU A 10 32.18 6.10 -27.56
CA LEU A 10 31.02 6.66 -26.86
C LEU A 10 29.69 6.10 -27.42
N LEU A 11 29.57 5.96 -28.74
CA LEU A 11 28.38 5.39 -29.39
C LEU A 11 28.19 3.89 -29.09
N LEU A 12 29.28 3.13 -28.94
CA LEU A 12 29.23 1.70 -28.60
C LEU A 12 28.76 1.45 -27.15
N SER A 13 28.97 2.41 -26.24
CA SER A 13 28.53 2.28 -24.84
C SER A 13 27.02 2.48 -24.66
N VAL A 14 26.38 3.27 -25.52
CA VAL A 14 24.95 3.63 -25.40
C VAL A 14 24.03 2.52 -25.91
N THR A 15 24.51 1.64 -26.80
CA THR A 15 23.68 0.57 -27.39
C THR A 15 23.57 -0.70 -26.54
N LEU A 16 24.42 -0.89 -25.53
CA LEU A 16 24.44 -2.11 -24.71
C LEU A 16 23.46 -2.12 -23.52
N LEU A 17 22.70 -1.03 -23.28
CA LEU A 17 21.76 -0.94 -22.15
C LEU A 17 20.33 -1.41 -22.46
N ASN A 18 20.04 -1.91 -23.66
CA ASN A 18 18.68 -2.37 -24.05
C ASN A 18 18.53 -3.88 -24.18
N LEU A 19 19.43 -4.68 -23.59
CA LEU A 19 19.21 -6.12 -23.41
C LEU A 19 18.34 -6.37 -22.18
N SER A 20 17.06 -5.99 -22.25
CA SER A 20 16.06 -6.50 -21.32
C SER A 20 15.57 -7.85 -21.84
N CYS A 21 15.75 -8.90 -21.03
CA CYS A 21 15.24 -10.24 -21.31
C CYS A 21 13.73 -10.19 -21.53
N GLY A 22 13.28 -10.49 -22.75
CA GLY A 22 11.91 -10.96 -22.98
C GLY A 22 11.87 -12.45 -22.65
N GLN A 23 11.23 -12.83 -21.54
CA GLN A 23 10.81 -14.21 -21.32
C GLN A 23 9.39 -14.36 -21.88
N GLU A 24 9.26 -15.17 -22.92
CA GLU A 24 7.99 -15.77 -23.29
C GLU A 24 7.63 -16.81 -22.22
N VAL A 25 6.55 -16.56 -21.48
CA VAL A 25 5.92 -17.56 -20.61
C VAL A 25 4.53 -17.82 -21.17
N GLU A 26 4.41 -18.90 -21.94
CA GLU A 26 3.12 -19.54 -22.17
C GLU A 26 2.70 -20.21 -20.86
N THR A 27 1.60 -19.75 -20.25
CA THR A 27 0.96 -20.50 -19.17
C THR A 27 -0.56 -20.37 -19.31
N ASN A 28 -1.17 -21.42 -19.85
CA ASN A 28 -2.58 -21.69 -19.69
C ASN A 28 -2.85 -21.97 -18.20
N ALA A 29 -3.32 -20.97 -17.46
CA ALA A 29 -3.87 -21.17 -16.14
C ALA A 29 -5.09 -20.26 -15.97
N ASN A 30 -6.24 -20.90 -15.80
CA ASN A 30 -7.49 -20.29 -15.41
C ASN A 30 -7.29 -19.70 -14.00
N LEU A 31 -6.98 -18.41 -13.94
CA LEU A 31 -6.81 -17.65 -12.70
C LEU A 31 -7.94 -16.63 -12.66
N SER A 32 -8.76 -16.69 -11.61
CA SER A 32 -9.63 -15.58 -11.23
C SER A 32 -8.77 -14.32 -11.23
N GLN A 33 -9.02 -13.41 -12.18
CA GLN A 33 -8.29 -12.16 -12.28
C GLN A 33 -8.59 -11.34 -11.03
N GLU A 34 -7.74 -11.48 -10.01
CA GLU A 34 -7.52 -10.40 -9.06
C GLU A 34 -6.96 -9.26 -9.90
N SER A 35 -7.79 -8.26 -10.16
CA SER A 35 -7.45 -7.14 -11.01
C SER A 35 -6.14 -6.50 -10.54
N ASP A 36 -5.18 -6.37 -11.45
CA ASP A 36 -3.84 -5.80 -11.22
C ASP A 36 -3.87 -4.27 -11.02
N PHE A 37 -4.91 -3.78 -10.33
CA PHE A 37 -4.96 -2.39 -9.92
C PHE A 37 -3.96 -2.16 -8.79
N PRO A 38 -3.24 -1.03 -8.78
CA PRO A 38 -2.36 -0.69 -7.68
C PRO A 38 -3.13 -0.70 -6.37
N LYS A 39 -2.83 -1.65 -5.47
CA LYS A 39 -3.48 -1.73 -4.17
C LYS A 39 -3.15 -0.47 -3.36
N ALA A 40 -4.18 0.22 -2.88
CA ALA A 40 -4.01 1.34 -1.97
C ALA A 40 -3.26 0.88 -0.70
N ARG A 41 -2.41 1.76 -0.16
CA ARG A 41 -1.61 1.51 1.03
C ARG A 41 -2.22 2.23 2.21
N ILE A 42 -2.14 1.63 3.39
CA ILE A 42 -2.56 2.24 4.65
C ILE A 42 -1.31 2.54 5.47
N ALA A 43 -1.17 3.80 5.91
CA ALA A 43 -0.16 4.22 6.87
C ALA A 43 -0.85 4.44 8.21
N LEU A 44 -0.63 3.53 9.17
CA LEU A 44 -1.23 3.58 10.49
C LEU A 44 -0.35 4.39 11.46
N ALA A 45 -0.95 5.33 12.17
CA ALA A 45 -0.33 6.11 13.22
C ALA A 45 -1.05 5.84 14.55
N VAL A 46 -0.44 4.98 15.37
CA VAL A 46 -0.92 4.64 16.72
C VAL A 46 0.24 4.70 17.70
N SER A 47 -0.03 5.14 18.93
CA SER A 47 0.99 5.18 20.01
C SER A 47 1.14 3.84 20.72
N ASP A 48 0.04 3.11 20.86
CA ASP A 48 -0.03 1.78 21.47
C ASP A 48 -1.19 1.00 20.82
N LEU A 49 -1.07 -0.32 20.77
CA LEU A 49 -2.11 -1.21 20.28
C LEU A 49 -2.25 -2.40 21.24
N SER A 50 -3.00 -2.17 22.32
CA SER A 50 -3.28 -3.13 23.38
C SER A 50 -4.78 -3.48 23.46
N ILE A 51 -5.15 -4.42 24.33
CA ILE A 51 -6.58 -4.70 24.61
C ILE A 51 -7.22 -3.43 25.17
N GLY A 52 -8.36 -3.03 24.60
CA GLY A 52 -9.10 -1.84 24.99
C GLY A 52 -9.60 -1.03 23.81
N THR A 53 -10.15 0.14 24.11
CA THR A 53 -10.67 1.08 23.11
C THR A 53 -9.60 2.11 22.74
N HIS A 54 -9.31 2.23 21.46
CA HIS A 54 -8.25 3.09 20.94
C HIS A 54 -8.75 3.98 19.81
N ARG A 55 -8.24 5.20 19.77
CA ARG A 55 -8.38 6.08 18.62
C ARG A 55 -7.31 5.72 17.60
N LEU A 56 -7.74 5.18 16.47
CA LEU A 56 -6.87 4.91 15.33
C LEU A 56 -6.79 6.14 14.45
N ALA A 57 -5.59 6.52 14.02
CA ALA A 57 -5.36 7.53 13.01
C ALA A 57 -4.57 6.92 11.85
N PHE A 58 -4.98 7.16 10.61
CA PHE A 58 -4.32 6.56 9.45
C PHE A 58 -4.49 7.40 8.18
N GLY A 59 -3.53 7.23 7.26
CA GLY A 59 -3.62 7.74 5.89
C GLY A 59 -3.88 6.63 4.89
N ILE A 60 -4.62 6.93 3.83
CA ILE A 60 -4.80 6.07 2.66
C ILE A 60 -4.03 6.69 1.50
N ILE A 61 -3.15 5.90 0.87
CA ILE A 61 -2.26 6.35 -0.19
C ILE A 61 -2.48 5.47 -1.41
N GLU A 62 -3.00 6.07 -2.48
CA GLU A 62 -3.14 5.41 -3.77
C GLU A 62 -1.89 5.63 -4.63
N PRO A 63 -1.23 4.58 -5.12
CA PRO A 63 -0.06 4.71 -5.98
C PRO A 63 -0.35 5.56 -7.22
N GLY A 64 0.48 6.58 -7.49
CA GLY A 64 0.34 7.47 -8.63
C GLY A 64 -0.62 8.65 -8.43
N ILE A 65 -1.51 8.60 -7.44
CA ILE A 65 -2.47 9.68 -7.12
C ILE A 65 -2.07 10.42 -5.85
N GLY A 66 -1.62 9.69 -4.82
CA GLY A 66 -1.21 10.26 -3.53
C GLY A 66 -2.24 10.00 -2.44
N SER A 67 -2.37 10.94 -1.50
CA SER A 67 -3.27 10.79 -0.35
C SER A 67 -4.73 10.91 -0.75
N ILE A 68 -5.54 9.92 -0.37
CA ILE A 68 -6.99 9.95 -0.53
C ILE A 68 -7.62 10.79 0.59
N LYS A 69 -8.59 11.65 0.24
CA LYS A 69 -9.32 12.54 1.16
C LYS A 69 -10.74 12.77 0.69
N ASN A 70 -11.64 13.13 1.60
CA ASN A 70 -13.05 13.45 1.35
C ASN A 70 -13.90 12.29 0.78
N ASP A 71 -13.44 11.05 0.96
CA ASP A 71 -14.21 9.87 0.60
C ASP A 71 -14.83 9.23 1.85
N ALA A 72 -15.95 8.55 1.67
CA ALA A 72 -16.54 7.74 2.72
C ALA A 72 -15.66 6.50 2.95
N VAL A 73 -14.99 6.45 4.10
CA VAL A 73 -14.10 5.33 4.45
C VAL A 73 -14.75 4.46 5.52
N LYS A 74 -14.81 3.15 5.22
CA LYS A 74 -15.19 2.10 6.16
C LYS A 74 -13.94 1.42 6.68
N LEU A 75 -13.82 1.30 7.99
CA LEU A 75 -12.74 0.56 8.65
C LEU A 75 -13.29 -0.77 9.17
N GLU A 76 -12.64 -1.86 8.81
CA GLU A 76 -12.96 -3.19 9.32
C GLU A 76 -11.78 -3.74 10.11
N THR A 77 -12.07 -4.27 11.30
CA THR A 77 -11.06 -4.92 12.14
C THR A 77 -11.30 -6.43 12.14
N PHE A 78 -10.21 -7.19 12.10
CA PHE A 78 -10.25 -8.64 12.07
C PHE A 78 -9.39 -9.21 13.19
N PHE A 79 -9.87 -10.28 13.83
CA PHE A 79 -9.07 -11.11 14.71
C PHE A 79 -8.51 -12.29 13.92
N ILE A 80 -7.18 -12.47 13.96
CA ILE A 80 -6.47 -13.52 13.23
C ILE A 80 -5.76 -14.39 14.25
N GLN A 81 -6.16 -15.67 14.32
CA GLN A 81 -5.51 -16.69 15.18
C GLN A 81 -4.81 -17.78 14.37
N ASP A 82 -5.34 -18.06 13.17
CA ASP A 82 -4.75 -18.86 12.09
C ASP A 82 -5.03 -18.07 10.81
N GLU A 83 -4.03 -17.92 9.93
CA GLU A 83 -4.11 -17.13 8.69
C GLU A 83 -5.29 -17.55 7.80
N LYS A 84 -5.77 -18.78 7.95
CA LYS A 84 -6.83 -19.35 7.11
C LYS A 84 -8.22 -18.80 7.40
N ASN A 85 -8.48 -18.31 8.62
CA ASN A 85 -9.83 -17.93 9.05
C ASN A 85 -9.84 -16.64 9.88
N PRO A 86 -9.63 -15.47 9.24
CA PRO A 86 -9.81 -14.19 9.91
C PRO A 86 -11.29 -14.01 10.31
N SER A 87 -11.52 -13.53 11.54
CA SER A 87 -12.87 -13.24 12.04
C SER A 87 -13.10 -11.74 12.08
N LEU A 88 -14.11 -11.24 11.35
CA LEU A 88 -14.52 -9.83 11.41
C LEU A 88 -14.97 -9.49 12.85
N LYS A 89 -14.43 -8.42 13.41
CA LYS A 89 -14.71 -7.96 14.78
C LYS A 89 -15.56 -6.71 14.79
N GLU A 90 -15.21 -5.71 13.99
CA GLU A 90 -15.93 -4.44 13.94
C GLU A 90 -15.99 -3.93 12.50
N THR A 91 -17.06 -3.20 12.21
CA THR A 91 -17.22 -2.38 11.01
C THR A 91 -17.54 -0.97 11.46
N LEU A 92 -16.64 -0.04 11.17
CA LEU A 92 -16.65 1.32 11.69
C LEU A 92 -16.62 2.33 10.54
N THR A 93 -17.12 3.53 10.79
CA THR A 93 -16.90 4.67 9.91
C THR A 93 -15.60 5.38 10.31
N ALA A 94 -14.80 5.78 9.33
CA ALA A 94 -13.62 6.60 9.54
C ALA A 94 -13.85 8.01 9.00
N GLU A 95 -13.59 9.00 9.85
CA GLU A 95 -13.82 10.41 9.53
C GLU A 95 -12.50 11.09 9.18
N PHE A 96 -12.49 11.90 8.12
CA PHE A 96 -11.32 12.68 7.75
C PHE A 96 -11.15 13.89 8.67
N GLN A 97 -9.98 13.99 9.30
CA GLN A 97 -9.62 15.06 10.22
C GLN A 97 -8.53 15.93 9.59
N GLU A 98 -8.88 17.16 9.25
CA GLU A 98 -7.94 18.13 8.69
C GLU A 98 -6.92 18.61 9.74
N TRP A 99 -5.67 18.75 9.32
CA TRP A 99 -4.62 19.37 10.13
C TRP A 99 -4.68 20.90 10.07
N PRO A 100 -4.14 21.59 11.09
CA PRO A 100 -3.96 23.04 11.03
C PRO A 100 -3.16 23.46 9.78
N GLY A 101 -3.59 24.53 9.10
CA GLY A 101 -2.97 25.02 7.87
C GLY A 101 -3.59 24.45 6.57
N GLY A 102 -4.52 23.51 6.69
CA GLY A 102 -5.43 23.11 5.61
C GLY A 102 -4.83 22.17 4.55
N ASN A 103 -5.73 21.45 3.88
CA ASN A 103 -5.54 20.49 2.77
C ASN A 103 -4.85 19.14 3.07
N LYS A 104 -4.32 18.94 4.28
CA LYS A 104 -3.76 17.68 4.78
C LYS A 104 -4.55 17.18 5.97
N GLY A 105 -4.46 15.89 6.25
CA GLY A 105 -5.19 15.28 7.35
C GLY A 105 -4.98 13.79 7.44
N VAL A 106 -5.71 13.17 8.37
CA VAL A 106 -5.75 11.73 8.59
C VAL A 106 -7.20 11.29 8.78
N TYR A 107 -7.50 10.05 8.40
CA TYR A 107 -8.74 9.42 8.85
C TYR A 107 -8.60 8.99 10.29
N THR A 108 -9.67 9.12 11.06
CA THR A 108 -9.74 8.62 12.43
C THR A 108 -10.99 7.80 12.68
N SER A 109 -10.85 6.76 13.51
CA SER A 109 -11.97 5.97 14.01
C SER A 109 -11.66 5.47 15.42
N ILE A 110 -12.68 4.99 16.14
CA ILE A 110 -12.56 4.43 17.48
C ILE A 110 -12.81 2.92 17.39
N ALA A 111 -11.77 2.13 17.60
CA ALA A 111 -11.83 0.66 17.55
C ALA A 111 -11.62 0.05 18.93
N THR A 112 -12.21 -1.12 19.18
CA THR A 112 -12.09 -1.83 20.46
C THR A 112 -11.54 -3.23 20.26
N PHE A 113 -10.37 -3.49 20.84
CA PHE A 113 -9.74 -4.80 20.86
C PHE A 113 -10.11 -5.54 22.15
N ASP A 114 -10.85 -6.65 22.05
CA ASP A 114 -11.41 -7.39 23.19
C ASP A 114 -10.47 -8.49 23.74
N ARG A 115 -9.40 -8.82 23.01
CA ARG A 115 -8.47 -9.90 23.36
C ARG A 115 -7.11 -9.71 22.70
N ALA A 116 -6.08 -10.31 23.30
CA ALA A 116 -4.75 -10.37 22.73
C ALA A 116 -4.71 -11.39 21.58
N GLY A 117 -4.01 -11.03 20.49
CA GLY A 117 -3.60 -11.95 19.45
C GLY A 117 -2.33 -12.71 19.82
N LYS A 118 -1.99 -13.72 19.02
CA LYS A 118 -0.65 -14.32 19.05
C LYS A 118 0.27 -13.45 18.20
N TRP A 119 1.46 -13.16 18.71
CA TRP A 119 2.53 -12.53 17.95
C TRP A 119 3.52 -13.63 17.56
N GLY A 120 3.47 -14.12 16.31
CA GLY A 120 4.29 -15.25 15.84
C GLY A 120 3.45 -16.48 15.51
#